data_AF-A0AAV3UDJ7-F1
#
_entry.id   AF-A0AAV3UDJ7-F1
#
_cell.length_a   1.000
_cell.length_b   1.000
_cell.length_c   1.000
_cell.angle_alpha   90.00
_cell.angle_beta   90.00
_cell.angle_gamma   90.00
#
_symmetry.space_group_name_H-M   'P 1'
#
loop_
_entity.id
_entity.type
_entity.pdbx_description
1 polymer ?
#
loop_
_entity_poly.entity_id
_entity_poly.type
_entity_poly.pdbx_seq_one_letter_code
_entity_poly.pdbx_strand_id
1 'polypeptide(L)'
;MTSTDAEIVAELEDRMDTLLLPDAVRLIEINHPGGDRQGVERDVLEAYLDETGHGMAAFPSSLNEALTASDSWQSGRTVYELDDGGISAFPEGWHEELRNTTNLHEFLRVICSDMPDGDEGGTDEDSEITEHGVAEQLLLDAAVAIGGMERQDARTQLKKLREEGKIEEYPSQHTNPWVQLS
;
A
#
# COMPACT_ATOMS: atom_id res chain seq x y z
N MET A 1 17.71 10.88 -16.77
CA MET A 1 17.62 9.41 -16.63
C MET A 1 17.37 9.17 -15.17
N THR A 2 16.17 8.72 -14.84
CA THR A 2 15.83 8.27 -13.50
C THR A 2 16.73 7.08 -13.17
N SER A 3 17.38 7.11 -12.00
CA SER A 3 18.16 5.96 -11.55
C SER A 3 17.20 4.98 -10.89
N THR A 4 17.11 3.79 -11.46
CA THR A 4 16.39 2.63 -10.91
C THR A 4 17.30 1.86 -9.96
N ASP A 5 16.66 1.09 -9.08
CA ASP A 5 17.33 0.16 -8.17
C ASP A 5 17.19 -1.26 -8.73
N ALA A 6 18.32 -1.95 -8.94
CA ALA A 6 18.35 -3.27 -9.54
C ALA A 6 17.65 -4.34 -8.67
N GLU A 7 17.58 -4.17 -7.36
CA GLU A 7 16.87 -5.11 -6.47
C GLU A 7 15.35 -5.01 -6.69
N ILE A 8 14.82 -3.80 -6.80
CA ILE A 8 13.41 -3.55 -7.10
C ILE A 8 13.07 -4.05 -8.51
N VAL A 9 13.94 -3.81 -9.50
CA VAL A 9 13.76 -4.34 -10.87
C VAL A 9 13.68 -5.86 -10.86
N ALA A 10 14.61 -6.53 -10.16
CA ALA A 10 14.62 -8.00 -10.07
C ALA A 10 13.37 -8.55 -9.38
N GLU A 11 12.87 -7.90 -8.33
CA GLU A 11 11.63 -8.31 -7.67
C GLU A 11 10.39 -8.09 -8.55
N LEU A 12 10.35 -6.99 -9.31
CA LEU A 12 9.31 -6.77 -10.31
C LEU A 12 9.33 -7.87 -11.37
N GLU A 13 10.50 -8.18 -11.94
CA GLU A 13 10.67 -9.25 -12.95
C GLU A 13 10.19 -10.62 -12.44
N ASP A 14 10.56 -11.01 -11.22
CA ASP A 14 10.19 -12.32 -10.63
C ASP A 14 8.67 -12.48 -10.47
N ARG A 15 7.96 -11.37 -10.24
CA ARG A 15 6.53 -11.37 -9.90
C ARG A 15 5.63 -10.94 -11.06
N MET A 16 6.19 -10.47 -12.17
CA MET A 16 5.48 -9.76 -13.24
C MET A 16 4.27 -10.52 -13.80
N ASP A 17 4.34 -11.84 -13.90
CA ASP A 17 3.24 -12.69 -14.41
C ASP A 17 1.99 -12.70 -13.51
N THR A 18 2.14 -12.30 -12.25
CA THR A 18 1.08 -12.35 -11.23
C THR A 18 0.82 -11.00 -10.56
N LEU A 19 1.69 -10.03 -10.79
CA LEU A 19 1.66 -8.72 -10.13
C LEU A 19 0.58 -7.84 -10.74
N LEU A 20 -0.22 -7.18 -9.91
CA LEU A 20 -1.12 -6.12 -10.37
C LEU A 20 -0.39 -4.79 -10.41
N LEU A 21 -0.91 -3.83 -11.18
CA LEU A 21 -0.32 -2.49 -11.27
C LEU A 21 -0.20 -1.80 -9.88
N PRO A 22 -1.21 -1.84 -8.99
CA PRO A 22 -1.07 -1.28 -7.64
C PRO A 22 0.03 -1.94 -6.81
N ASP A 23 0.26 -3.25 -6.98
CA ASP A 23 1.34 -3.95 -6.28
C ASP A 23 2.72 -3.49 -6.79
N ALA A 24 2.86 -3.24 -8.08
CA ALA A 24 4.07 -2.68 -8.67
C ALA A 24 4.34 -1.26 -8.16
N VAL A 25 3.31 -0.40 -8.13
CA VAL A 25 3.40 0.94 -7.56
C VAL A 25 3.79 0.86 -6.09
N ARG A 26 3.13 0.03 -5.30
CA ARG A 26 3.42 -0.18 -3.88
C ARG A 26 4.86 -0.63 -3.65
N LEU A 27 5.34 -1.59 -4.43
CA LEU A 27 6.71 -2.11 -4.31
C LEU A 27 7.74 -1.01 -4.56
N ILE A 28 7.52 -0.19 -5.60
CA ILE A 28 8.39 0.94 -5.92
C ILE A 28 8.27 2.02 -4.83
N GLU A 29 7.07 2.37 -4.39
CA GLU A 29 6.83 3.42 -3.38
C GLU A 29 7.52 3.10 -2.05
N ILE A 30 7.49 1.83 -1.62
CA ILE A 30 8.08 1.38 -0.35
C ILE A 30 9.61 1.34 -0.39
N ASN A 31 10.19 0.93 -1.52
CA ASN A 31 11.62 0.59 -1.60
C ASN A 31 12.45 1.61 -2.38
N HIS A 32 11.83 2.37 -3.29
CA HIS A 32 12.54 3.41 -4.01
C HIS A 32 12.91 4.51 -3.02
N PRO A 33 14.19 4.91 -2.93
CA PRO A 33 14.59 6.05 -2.12
C PRO A 33 14.01 7.33 -2.74
N GLY A 34 12.76 7.65 -2.39
CA GLY A 34 12.06 8.85 -2.82
C GLY A 34 12.68 10.11 -2.23
N GLY A 35 12.66 11.20 -2.98
CA GLY A 35 12.95 12.54 -2.47
C GLY A 35 11.87 13.01 -1.47
N ASP A 36 11.78 14.32 -1.22
CA ASP A 36 10.76 14.89 -0.31
C ASP A 36 9.30 14.78 -0.82
N ARG A 37 9.03 13.96 -1.84
CA ARG A 37 7.75 13.85 -2.56
C ARG A 37 6.99 12.59 -2.15
N GLN A 38 5.66 12.66 -2.09
CA GLN A 38 4.81 11.52 -1.78
C GLN A 38 4.47 10.72 -3.05
N GLY A 39 4.31 9.41 -2.89
CA GLY A 39 4.08 8.51 -4.00
C GLY A 39 5.26 8.42 -4.97
N VAL A 40 5.00 7.81 -6.12
CA VAL A 40 5.96 7.57 -7.19
C VAL A 40 5.64 8.47 -8.37
N GLU A 41 6.65 9.18 -8.88
CA GLU A 41 6.48 9.95 -10.12
C GLU A 41 6.22 9.00 -11.29
N ARG A 42 5.32 9.38 -12.22
CA ARG A 42 5.01 8.56 -13.40
C ARG A 42 6.27 8.15 -14.18
N ASP A 43 7.20 9.08 -14.39
CA ASP A 43 8.45 8.82 -15.10
C ASP A 43 9.36 7.82 -14.35
N VAL A 44 9.27 7.75 -13.01
CA VAL A 44 10.00 6.76 -12.19
C VAL A 44 9.37 5.39 -12.35
N LEU A 45 8.04 5.31 -12.24
CA LEU A 45 7.28 4.07 -12.46
C LEU A 45 7.55 3.49 -13.85
N GLU A 46 7.46 4.32 -14.90
CA GLU A 46 7.75 3.91 -16.28
C GLU A 46 9.19 3.42 -16.43
N ALA A 47 10.17 4.11 -15.83
CA ALA A 47 11.58 3.68 -15.89
C ALA A 47 11.81 2.29 -15.27
N TYR A 48 11.20 2.00 -14.12
CA TYR A 48 11.29 0.67 -13.50
C TYR A 48 10.68 -0.41 -14.40
N LEU A 49 9.49 -0.15 -14.93
CA LEU A 49 8.78 -1.13 -15.75
C LEU A 49 9.46 -1.36 -17.10
N ASP A 50 10.02 -0.32 -17.71
CA ASP A 50 10.79 -0.45 -18.94
C ASP A 50 12.07 -1.26 -18.75
N GLU A 51 12.72 -1.15 -17.59
CA GLU A 51 13.95 -1.89 -17.30
C GLU A 51 13.72 -3.39 -17.14
N THR A 52 12.53 -3.80 -16.66
CA THR A 52 12.11 -5.20 -16.67
C THR A 52 11.87 -5.75 -18.09
N GLY A 53 11.84 -4.89 -19.11
CA GLY A 53 11.54 -5.25 -20.50
C GLY A 53 10.06 -5.46 -20.82
N HIS A 54 9.18 -5.29 -19.83
CA HIS A 54 7.73 -5.46 -19.93
C HIS A 54 7.00 -4.14 -20.24
N GLY A 55 7.44 -3.04 -19.61
CA GLY A 55 6.81 -1.73 -19.70
C GLY A 55 5.38 -1.69 -19.12
N MET A 56 4.73 -0.53 -19.22
CA MET A 56 3.36 -0.32 -18.72
C MET A 56 2.31 -1.22 -19.38
N ALA A 57 2.56 -1.70 -20.59
CA ALA A 57 1.61 -2.52 -21.35
C ALA A 57 1.49 -3.97 -20.83
N ALA A 58 2.31 -4.37 -19.86
CA ALA A 58 2.25 -5.70 -19.28
C ALA A 58 1.09 -5.90 -18.30
N PHE A 59 0.48 -4.82 -17.81
CA PHE A 59 -0.66 -4.91 -16.91
C PHE A 59 -1.98 -4.96 -17.70
N PRO A 60 -2.97 -5.75 -17.25
CA PRO A 60 -4.29 -5.83 -17.91
C PRO A 60 -5.05 -4.51 -17.96
N SER A 61 -4.86 -3.67 -16.95
CA SER A 61 -5.46 -2.34 -16.85
C SER A 61 -4.41 -1.28 -17.15
N SER A 62 -4.78 -0.28 -17.95
CA SER A 62 -3.90 0.87 -18.13
C SER A 62 -3.83 1.70 -16.84
N LEU A 63 -2.72 2.43 -16.65
CA LEU A 63 -2.56 3.32 -15.51
C LEU A 63 -3.75 4.27 -15.35
N ASN A 64 -4.23 4.86 -16.44
CA ASN A 64 -5.35 5.82 -16.39
C ASN A 64 -6.69 5.16 -16.00
N GLU A 65 -6.87 3.85 -16.24
CA GLU A 65 -8.07 3.12 -15.82
C GLU A 65 -8.02 2.76 -14.33
N ALA A 66 -6.81 2.48 -13.81
CA ALA A 66 -6.60 2.18 -12.41
C ALA A 66 -6.50 3.45 -11.52
N LEU A 67 -6.26 4.62 -12.13
CA LEU A 67 -6.05 5.88 -11.42
C LEU A 67 -7.36 6.46 -10.89
N THR A 68 -7.35 6.86 -9.62
CA THR A 68 -8.44 7.60 -8.97
C THR A 68 -7.89 8.79 -8.19
N ALA A 69 -8.73 9.82 -8.01
CA ALA A 69 -8.46 10.95 -7.11
C ALA A 69 -9.29 10.83 -5.81
N SER A 70 -9.62 9.60 -5.42
CA SER A 70 -10.33 9.33 -4.17
C SER A 70 -9.42 9.55 -2.98
N ASP A 71 -9.96 10.19 -1.94
CA ASP A 71 -9.30 10.42 -0.66
C ASP A 71 -9.38 9.21 0.28
N SER A 72 -10.28 8.27 0.01
CA SER A 72 -10.48 7.04 0.77
C SER A 72 -10.20 5.76 -0.03
N TRP A 73 -9.94 4.66 0.70
CA TRP A 73 -9.69 3.35 0.13
C TRP A 73 -10.88 2.83 -0.69
N GLN A 74 -10.63 2.50 -1.96
CA GLN A 74 -11.65 1.96 -2.87
C GLN A 74 -11.51 0.45 -3.05
N SER A 75 -10.30 -0.04 -3.33
CA SER A 75 -9.98 -1.46 -3.48
C SER A 75 -8.47 -1.66 -3.63
N GLY A 76 -7.99 -2.90 -3.47
CA GLY A 76 -6.60 -3.27 -3.77
C GLY A 76 -6.22 -3.22 -5.27
N ARG A 77 -7.17 -2.90 -6.16
CA ARG A 77 -6.94 -2.83 -7.62
C ARG A 77 -6.76 -1.40 -8.14
N THR A 78 -6.80 -0.41 -7.25
CA THR A 78 -6.79 1.02 -7.58
C THR A 78 -5.45 1.66 -7.23
N VAL A 79 -5.01 2.64 -8.02
CA VAL A 79 -3.89 3.53 -7.69
C VAL A 79 -4.40 4.96 -7.56
N TYR A 80 -3.76 5.77 -6.72
CA TYR A 80 -4.23 7.08 -6.33
C TYR A 80 -3.33 8.16 -6.90
N GLU A 81 -3.93 9.16 -7.52
CA GLU A 81 -3.25 10.40 -7.90
C GLU A 81 -3.27 11.34 -6.70
N LEU A 82 -2.08 11.79 -6.28
CA LEU A 82 -1.91 12.76 -5.20
C LEU A 82 -1.88 14.18 -5.78
N ASP A 83 -2.23 15.19 -4.97
CA ASP A 83 -2.28 16.61 -5.36
C ASP A 83 -0.97 17.14 -5.98
N ASP A 84 0.17 16.56 -5.63
CA ASP A 84 1.49 16.95 -6.15
C ASP A 84 1.88 16.23 -7.46
N GLY A 85 0.98 15.41 -8.00
CA GLY A 85 1.17 14.59 -9.19
C GLY A 85 1.88 13.25 -8.95
N GLY A 86 2.11 12.88 -7.68
CA GLY A 86 2.57 11.54 -7.30
C GLY A 86 1.51 10.46 -7.53
N ILE A 87 1.94 9.25 -7.87
CA ILE A 87 1.08 8.08 -7.98
C ILE A 87 1.37 7.18 -6.80
N SER A 88 0.35 6.86 -6.00
CA SER A 88 0.48 6.12 -4.76
C SER A 88 -0.39 4.86 -4.78
N ALA A 89 0.05 3.81 -4.08
CA ALA A 89 -0.80 2.66 -3.80
C ALA A 89 -1.82 2.93 -2.67
N PHE A 90 -1.68 4.06 -1.99
CA PHE A 90 -2.49 4.48 -0.85
C PHE A 90 -3.27 5.78 -1.15
N PRO A 91 -4.49 5.95 -0.60
CA PRO A 91 -5.32 7.14 -0.79
C PRO A 91 -4.68 8.44 -0.31
N GLU A 92 -5.07 9.56 -0.90
CA GLU A 92 -4.58 10.88 -0.53
C GLU A 92 -4.90 11.23 0.93
N GLY A 93 -6.09 10.91 1.43
CA GLY A 93 -6.47 11.19 2.81
C GLY A 93 -5.54 10.52 3.84
N TRP A 94 -5.01 9.33 3.51
CA TRP A 94 -4.02 8.67 4.36
C TRP A 94 -2.71 9.42 4.38
N HIS A 95 -2.23 9.88 3.22
CA HIS A 95 -1.03 10.73 3.13
C HIS A 95 -1.21 12.03 3.92
N GLU A 96 -2.38 12.66 3.85
CA GLU A 96 -2.65 13.89 4.60
C GLU A 96 -2.60 13.71 6.12
N GLU A 97 -3.21 12.64 6.63
CA GLU A 97 -3.29 12.37 8.06
C GLU A 97 -2.01 11.73 8.63
N LEU A 98 -1.32 10.88 7.86
CA LEU A 98 -0.29 9.99 8.38
C LEU A 98 1.14 10.37 8.00
N ARG A 99 1.38 11.24 7.01
CA ARG A 99 2.75 11.62 6.57
C ARG A 99 3.66 12.15 7.68
N ASN A 100 3.08 12.71 8.75
CA ASN A 100 3.82 13.32 9.85
C ASN A 100 3.81 12.46 11.13
N THR A 101 3.37 11.20 11.03
CA THR A 101 3.30 10.27 12.16
C THR A 101 4.07 9.00 11.87
N THR A 102 4.68 8.45 12.92
CA THR A 102 5.30 7.12 12.90
C THR A 102 4.67 6.23 13.97
N ASN A 103 3.43 6.54 14.36
CA ASN A 103 2.67 5.80 15.36
C ASN A 103 1.73 4.82 14.67
N LEU A 104 2.07 3.53 14.72
CA LEU A 104 1.30 2.50 14.03
C LEU A 104 -0.16 2.39 14.50
N HIS A 105 -0.46 2.83 15.72
CA HIS A 105 -1.83 2.89 16.21
C HIS A 105 -2.66 3.94 15.46
N GLU A 106 -2.06 5.08 15.09
CA GLU A 106 -2.74 6.10 14.28
C GLU A 106 -2.96 5.60 12.85
N PHE A 107 -1.97 4.90 12.27
CA PHE A 107 -2.15 4.23 10.98
C PHE A 107 -3.34 3.28 11.02
N LEU A 108 -3.40 2.39 12.00
CA LEU A 108 -4.52 1.45 12.10
C LEU A 108 -5.86 2.18 12.31
N ARG A 109 -5.90 3.27 13.09
CA ARG A 109 -7.11 4.09 13.27
C ARG A 109 -7.63 4.68 11.95
N VAL A 110 -6.75 5.28 11.15
CA VAL A 110 -7.11 5.91 9.86
C VAL A 110 -7.50 4.85 8.83
N ILE A 111 -6.76 3.74 8.73
CA ILE A 111 -7.11 2.67 7.79
C ILE A 111 -8.44 2.01 8.19
N CYS A 112 -8.70 1.86 9.49
CA CYS A 112 -9.97 1.36 9.99
C CYS A 112 -11.16 2.30 9.73
N SER A 113 -10.97 3.61 9.59
CA SER A 113 -12.10 4.50 9.26
C SER A 113 -12.60 4.33 7.82
N ASP A 114 -11.80 3.69 6.96
CA ASP A 114 -12.18 3.32 5.59
C ASP A 114 -12.75 1.89 5.51
N MET A 115 -12.99 1.21 6.64
CA MET A 115 -13.64 -0.10 6.60
C MET A 115 -15.07 0.04 6.05
N PRO A 116 -15.48 -0.87 5.14
CA PRO A 116 -16.84 -0.84 4.62
C PRO A 116 -17.84 -1.05 5.77
N ASP A 117 -18.88 -0.20 5.81
CA ASP A 117 -20.07 -0.48 6.62
C ASP A 117 -20.65 -1.81 6.09
N GLY A 118 -20.73 -2.83 6.95
CA GLY A 118 -20.99 -4.24 6.60
C GLY A 118 -22.33 -4.60 5.92
N ASP A 119 -22.94 -3.66 5.19
CA ASP A 119 -24.20 -3.82 4.46
C ASP A 119 -24.00 -4.05 2.95
N GLU A 120 -22.84 -3.74 2.36
CA GLU A 120 -22.57 -4.01 0.93
C GLU A 120 -21.95 -5.41 0.74
N GLY A 121 -22.86 -6.36 0.49
CA GLY A 121 -22.57 -7.77 0.24
C GLY A 121 -21.62 -8.00 -0.92
N GLY A 122 -20.35 -8.22 -0.57
CA GLY A 122 -19.34 -8.81 -1.43
C GLY A 122 -18.07 -8.94 -0.61
N THR A 123 -17.80 -10.13 -0.10
CA THR A 123 -16.46 -10.46 0.39
C THR A 123 -15.59 -10.55 -0.85
N ASP A 124 -15.06 -9.41 -1.32
CA ASP A 124 -13.99 -9.44 -2.30
C ASP A 124 -12.83 -10.15 -1.61
N GLU A 125 -12.60 -11.42 -1.99
CA GLU A 125 -11.54 -12.26 -1.40
C GLU A 125 -10.14 -11.62 -1.58
N ASP A 126 -10.03 -10.64 -2.50
CA ASP A 126 -8.86 -9.83 -2.79
C ASP A 126 -8.81 -8.50 -2.00
N SER A 127 -9.77 -8.19 -1.12
CA SER A 127 -9.79 -6.92 -0.38
C SER A 127 -8.89 -6.96 0.85
N GLU A 128 -7.97 -6.00 0.96
CA GLU A 128 -7.02 -5.87 2.08
C GLU A 128 -7.60 -5.08 3.29
N ILE A 129 -8.83 -4.59 3.14
CA ILE A 129 -9.63 -4.00 4.21
C ILE A 129 -11.00 -4.69 4.16
N THR A 130 -11.43 -5.21 5.31
CA THR A 130 -12.70 -5.94 5.45
C THR A 130 -13.42 -5.49 6.72
N GLU A 131 -14.66 -5.93 6.89
CA GLU A 131 -15.40 -5.79 8.15
C GLU A 131 -14.70 -6.45 9.37
N HIS A 132 -13.77 -7.38 9.11
CA HIS A 132 -12.99 -8.09 10.12
C HIS A 132 -11.63 -7.44 10.42
N GLY A 133 -11.33 -6.31 9.78
CA GLY A 133 -10.11 -5.55 10.01
C GLY A 133 -9.24 -5.40 8.76
N VAL A 134 -7.99 -5.02 9.03
CA VAL A 134 -7.00 -4.58 8.04
C VAL A 134 -5.93 -5.64 7.91
N ALA A 135 -5.47 -5.91 6.70
CA ALA A 135 -4.38 -6.85 6.46
C ALA A 135 -3.09 -6.35 7.14
N GLU A 136 -2.39 -7.21 7.90
CA GLU A 136 -1.13 -6.82 8.56
C GLU A 136 -0.12 -6.25 7.55
N GLN A 137 0.05 -6.89 6.39
CA GLN A 137 0.98 -6.37 5.37
C GLN A 137 0.58 -4.98 4.88
N LEU A 138 -0.71 -4.72 4.62
CA LEU A 138 -1.18 -3.40 4.18
C LEU A 138 -0.82 -2.32 5.21
N LEU A 139 -1.05 -2.59 6.49
CA LEU A 139 -0.72 -1.68 7.58
C LEU A 139 0.79 -1.37 7.63
N LEU A 140 1.63 -2.40 7.51
CA LEU A 140 3.08 -2.24 7.53
C LEU A 140 3.58 -1.49 6.28
N ASP A 141 3.03 -1.81 5.12
CA ASP A 141 3.38 -1.20 3.85
C ASP A 141 3.02 0.30 3.84
N ALA A 142 1.82 0.67 4.32
CA ALA A 142 1.42 2.07 4.49
C ALA A 142 2.34 2.81 5.47
N ALA A 143 2.72 2.18 6.59
CA ALA A 143 3.61 2.78 7.57
C ALA A 143 5.02 3.07 7.02
N VAL A 144 5.52 2.21 6.13
CA VAL A 144 6.81 2.43 5.46
C VAL A 144 6.68 3.49 4.37
N ALA A 145 5.70 3.37 3.48
CA ALA A 145 5.52 4.26 2.34
C ALA A 145 5.15 5.70 2.74
N ILE A 146 4.18 5.86 3.64
CA ILE A 146 3.64 7.17 4.01
C ILE A 146 4.40 7.77 5.19
N GLY A 147 4.68 6.95 6.21
CA GLY A 147 5.29 7.40 7.46
C GLY A 147 6.82 7.40 7.44
N GLY A 148 7.45 6.86 6.38
CA GLY A 148 8.90 6.71 6.29
C GLY A 148 9.49 5.78 7.38
N MET A 149 8.68 4.88 7.93
CA MET A 149 9.12 3.97 8.99
C MET A 149 10.01 2.87 8.43
N GLU A 150 11.00 2.41 9.19
CA GLU A 150 11.67 1.15 8.87
C GLU A 150 10.71 -0.03 9.11
N ARG A 151 10.68 -0.99 8.18
CA ARG A 151 9.78 -2.16 8.27
C ARG A 151 9.95 -2.92 9.60
N GLN A 152 11.17 -3.02 10.13
CA GLN A 152 11.43 -3.68 11.41
C GLN A 152 10.85 -2.92 12.61
N ASP A 153 10.88 -1.59 12.57
CA ASP A 153 10.30 -0.75 13.61
C ASP A 153 8.76 -0.84 13.59
N ALA A 154 8.14 -0.80 12.40
CA ALA A 154 6.70 -1.01 12.25
C ALA A 154 6.27 -2.37 12.82
N ARG A 155 6.98 -3.46 12.51
CA ARG A 155 6.69 -4.79 13.06
C ARG A 155 6.87 -4.85 14.59
N THR A 156 7.86 -4.15 15.11
CA THR A 156 8.11 -4.06 16.56
C THR A 156 6.97 -3.33 17.27
N GLN A 157 6.49 -2.22 16.70
CA GLN A 157 5.33 -1.50 17.21
C GLN A 157 4.06 -2.35 17.17
N LEU A 158 3.82 -3.07 16.07
CA LEU A 158 2.67 -3.95 15.93
C LEU A 158 2.63 -5.01 17.04
N LYS A 159 3.77 -5.68 17.26
CA LYS A 159 3.92 -6.67 18.32
C LYS A 159 3.61 -6.08 19.70
N LYS A 160 4.12 -4.87 19.97
CA LYS A 160 3.86 -4.17 21.24
C LYS A 160 2.37 -3.85 21.42
N LEU A 161 1.69 -3.39 20.38
CA LEU A 161 0.26 -3.12 20.43
C LEU A 161 -0.58 -4.37 20.72
N ARG A 162 -0.17 -5.54 20.18
CA ARG A 162 -0.76 -6.84 20.53
C ARG A 162 -0.53 -7.21 21.99
N GLU A 163 0.71 -7.08 22.48
CA GLU A 163 1.06 -7.37 23.88
C GLU A 163 0.32 -6.46 24.88
N GLU A 164 0.05 -5.22 24.49
CA GLU A 164 -0.72 -4.25 25.27
C GLU A 164 -2.25 -4.46 25.19
N GLY A 165 -2.72 -5.40 24.36
CA GLY A 165 -4.15 -5.67 24.16
C GLY A 165 -4.90 -4.53 23.47
N LYS A 166 -4.18 -3.70 22.67
CA LYS A 166 -4.79 -2.60 21.90
C LYS A 166 -5.24 -3.02 20.51
N ILE A 167 -4.79 -4.20 20.06
CA ILE A 167 -5.13 -4.78 18.76
C ILE A 167 -5.59 -6.21 18.99
N GLU A 168 -6.70 -6.59 18.37
CA GLU A 168 -7.14 -7.96 18.24
C GLU A 168 -6.65 -8.55 16.90
N GLU A 169 -6.14 -9.78 16.95
CA GLU A 169 -5.76 -10.54 15.76
C GLU A 169 -6.88 -11.53 15.46
N TYR A 170 -7.50 -11.41 14.29
CA TYR A 170 -8.45 -12.40 13.82
C TYR A 170 -7.68 -13.51 13.10
N PRO A 171 -7.73 -14.76 13.58
CA PRO A 171 -7.09 -15.87 12.90
C PRO A 171 -7.80 -16.12 11.57
N SER A 172 -7.28 -15.55 10.50
CA SER A 172 -7.63 -15.90 9.13
C SER A 172 -6.92 -17.18 8.72
N GLN A 173 -7.55 -18.00 7.87
CA GLN A 173 -6.87 -19.12 7.21
C GLN A 173 -5.81 -18.66 6.18
N HIS A 174 -5.61 -17.35 6.02
CA HIS A 174 -4.64 -16.74 5.11
C HIS A 174 -3.26 -16.56 5.77
N THR A 175 -2.21 -16.54 4.94
CA THR A 175 -0.81 -16.27 5.34
C THR A 175 -0.60 -14.87 5.93
N ASN A 176 -1.57 -13.96 5.75
CA ASN A 176 -1.55 -12.59 6.22
C ASN A 176 -2.71 -12.36 7.22
N PRO A 177 -2.45 -12.22 8.52
CA PRO A 177 -3.50 -12.07 9.53
C PRO A 177 -4.18 -10.70 9.47
N TRP A 178 -5.45 -10.65 9.87
CA TRP A 178 -6.20 -9.40 10.02
C TRP A 178 -5.98 -8.79 11.40
N VAL A 179 -5.82 -7.48 11.43
CA VAL A 179 -5.64 -6.68 12.65
C VAL A 179 -6.71 -5.59 12.74
N GLN A 180 -7.25 -5.38 13.94
CA GLN A 180 -8.23 -4.34 14.23
C GLN A 180 -7.99 -3.74 15.62
N LEU A 181 -8.43 -2.50 15.84
CA LEU A 181 -8.43 -1.88 17.16
C LEU A 181 -9.37 -2.65 18.12
N SER A 182 -8.88 -2.89 19.34
CA SER A 182 -9.65 -3.51 20.44
C SER A 182 -10.65 -2.55 21.10
#